data_AF-A0A8D6UCX9-F1
#
_entry.id   AF-A0A8D6UCX9-F1
#
_cell.length_a   1.000
_cell.length_b   1.000
_cell.length_c   1.000
_cell.angle_alpha   90.00
_cell.angle_beta   90.00
_cell.angle_gamma   90.00
#
_symmetry.space_group_name_H-M   'P 1'
#
loop_
_entity.id
_entity.type
_entity.pdbx_description
1 polymer ?
#
loop_
_entity_poly.entity_id
_entity_poly.type
_entity_poly.pdbx_seq_one_letter_code
_entity_poly.pdbx_strand_id
1 'polypeptide(L)'
;MGKTYFYMGHFIVTRAKELLKQRYYKPIKDHTELFVGIELEYPVVNLSVNATDVSLSKQLFIYLLNNFDFHADKFDSDNNLIQLIDQVSGDMILFEVLYNTIEFAFAKASRIAEVEERLGNLPQYDSTVSS
;
A
#
# COMPACT_ATOMS: atom_id res chain seq x y z
N MET A 1 -32.51 27.57 -26.78
CA MET A 1 -31.32 26.70 -26.60
C MET A 1 -30.50 27.03 -25.35
N GLY A 2 -30.26 28.29 -24.96
CA GLY A 2 -29.36 28.61 -23.82
C GLY A 2 -29.82 28.21 -22.41
N LYS A 3 -31.12 28.10 -22.13
CA LYS A 3 -31.61 27.71 -20.78
C LYS A 3 -31.32 26.24 -20.44
N THR A 4 -31.45 25.33 -21.40
CA THR A 4 -31.25 23.88 -21.19
C THR A 4 -29.81 23.54 -20.78
N TYR A 5 -28.81 24.18 -21.40
CA TYR A 5 -27.40 23.98 -21.06
C TYR A 5 -27.06 24.51 -19.66
N PHE A 6 -27.67 25.63 -19.24
CA PHE A 6 -27.48 26.17 -17.90
C PHE A 6 -28.07 25.23 -16.81
N TYR A 7 -29.25 24.67 -17.05
CA TYR A 7 -29.86 23.68 -16.15
C TYR A 7 -29.08 22.36 -16.10
N MET A 8 -28.54 21.88 -17.22
CA MET A 8 -27.68 20.70 -17.26
C MET A 8 -26.36 20.91 -16.51
N GLY A 9 -25.71 22.07 -16.67
CA GLY A 9 -24.51 22.42 -15.91
C GLY A 9 -24.77 22.45 -14.40
N HIS A 10 -25.87 23.06 -13.97
CA HIS A 10 -26.26 23.10 -12.56
C HIS A 10 -26.57 21.70 -11.99
N PHE A 11 -27.26 20.85 -12.76
CA PHE A 11 -27.56 19.47 -12.37
C PHE A 11 -26.29 18.63 -12.21
N ILE A 12 -25.34 18.71 -13.16
CA ILE A 12 -24.06 17.99 -13.10
C ILE A 12 -23.25 18.40 -11.87
N VAL A 13 -23.12 19.70 -11.61
CA VAL A 13 -22.37 20.20 -10.45
C VAL A 13 -23.02 19.76 -9.14
N THR A 14 -24.36 19.76 -9.08
CA THR A 14 -25.10 19.30 -7.89
C THR A 14 -24.89 17.81 -7.65
N ARG A 15 -24.98 16.99 -8.70
CA ARG A 15 -24.77 15.55 -8.60
C ARG A 15 -23.33 15.20 -8.23
N ALA A 16 -22.34 15.88 -8.81
CA ALA A 16 -20.94 15.70 -8.45
C ALA A 16 -20.70 16.00 -6.96
N LYS A 17 -21.26 17.11 -6.44
CA LYS A 17 -21.17 17.46 -5.02
C LYS A 17 -21.80 16.40 -4.12
N GLU A 18 -22.96 15.85 -4.49
CA GLU A 18 -23.60 14.77 -3.73
C GLU A 18 -22.74 13.51 -3.68
N LEU A 19 -22.17 13.09 -4.82
CA LEU A 19 -21.31 11.92 -4.91
C LEU A 19 -20.04 12.10 -4.07
N LEU A 20 -19.41 13.29 -4.11
CA LEU A 20 -18.28 13.62 -3.26
C LEU A 20 -18.67 13.61 -1.77
N LYS A 21 -19.83 14.17 -1.40
CA LYS A 21 -20.34 14.09 -0.02
C LYS A 21 -20.56 12.65 0.43
N GLN A 22 -21.13 11.82 -0.42
CA GLN A 22 -21.34 10.41 -0.11
C GLN A 22 -20.02 9.65 0.04
N ARG A 23 -19.03 9.94 -0.82
CA ARG A 23 -17.75 9.24 -0.81
C ARG A 23 -16.83 9.67 0.33
N TYR A 24 -16.81 10.96 0.69
CA TYR A 24 -15.82 11.53 1.60
C TYR A 24 -16.38 12.00 2.94
N TYR A 25 -17.60 12.55 2.99
CA TYR A 25 -18.15 13.08 4.23
C TYR A 25 -18.90 12.01 5.03
N LYS A 26 -19.73 11.19 4.37
CA LYS A 26 -20.50 10.14 5.08
C LYS A 26 -19.67 9.09 5.83
N PRO A 27 -18.47 8.69 5.37
CA PRO A 27 -17.65 7.73 6.11
C PRO A 27 -17.01 8.28 7.38
N ILE A 28 -17.01 9.60 7.58
CA ILE A 28 -16.50 10.22 8.82
C ILE A 28 -17.50 9.90 9.93
N LYS A 29 -17.06 9.13 10.94
CA LYS A 29 -17.89 8.73 12.08
C LYS A 29 -17.80 9.78 13.18
N ASP A 30 -18.91 10.09 13.85
CA ASP A 30 -18.93 11.03 15.00
C ASP A 30 -18.13 10.51 16.21
N HIS A 31 -18.04 9.18 16.34
CA HIS A 31 -17.20 8.49 17.31
C HIS A 31 -16.32 7.49 16.58
N THR A 32 -15.05 7.85 16.39
CA THR A 32 -14.03 6.96 15.85
C THR A 32 -13.22 6.35 16.99
N GLU A 33 -13.02 5.04 16.92
CA GLU A 33 -11.92 4.40 17.65
C GLU A 33 -10.61 5.08 17.27
N LEU A 34 -9.81 5.44 18.28
CA LEU A 34 -8.48 5.99 18.06
C LEU A 34 -7.54 4.84 17.70
N PHE A 35 -6.82 4.98 16.60
CA PHE A 35 -5.83 4.01 16.15
C PHE A 35 -4.63 4.72 15.53
N VAL A 36 -3.55 3.97 15.35
CA VAL A 36 -2.33 4.38 14.66
C VAL A 36 -2.25 3.62 13.33
N GLY A 37 -2.01 4.36 12.25
CA GLY A 37 -1.56 3.80 10.97
C GLY A 37 -0.12 4.25 10.74
N ILE A 38 0.75 3.32 10.34
CA ILE A 38 2.17 3.60 10.05
C ILE A 38 2.49 3.00 8.69
N GLU A 39 3.16 3.79 7.88
CA GLU A 39 3.70 3.41 6.57
C GLU A 39 5.20 3.73 6.59
N LEU A 40 6.03 2.77 6.15
CA LEU A 40 7.48 2.93 6.08
C LEU A 40 7.95 2.65 4.65
N GLU A 41 8.55 3.65 4.01
CA GLU A 41 9.09 3.56 2.66
C GLU A 41 10.62 3.38 2.70
N TYR A 42 11.12 2.35 2.03
CA TYR A 42 12.54 2.05 1.91
C TYR A 42 12.96 2.03 0.44
N PRO A 43 14.00 2.79 0.06
CA PRO A 43 14.54 2.70 -1.28
C PRO A 43 15.27 1.38 -1.47
N VAL A 44 15.03 0.72 -2.60
CA VAL A 44 15.86 -0.39 -3.08
C VAL A 44 17.17 0.23 -3.58
N VAL A 45 18.29 -0.23 -3.04
CA VAL A 45 19.62 0.31 -3.39
C VAL A 45 20.55 -0.79 -3.88
N ASN A 46 21.36 -0.48 -4.89
CA ASN A 46 22.44 -1.34 -5.33
C ASN A 46 23.70 -1.01 -4.52
N LEU A 47 24.20 -1.97 -3.72
CA LEU A 47 25.35 -1.76 -2.83
C LEU A 47 26.67 -1.49 -3.58
N SER A 48 26.75 -1.84 -4.86
CA SER A 48 27.88 -1.48 -5.73
C SER A 48 27.77 -0.06 -6.31
N VAL A 49 26.80 0.74 -5.86
CA VAL A 49 26.55 2.13 -6.29
C VAL A 49 26.21 2.23 -7.79
N ASN A 50 25.65 1.16 -8.35
CA ASN A 50 25.15 1.13 -9.72
C ASN A 50 23.65 1.44 -9.77
N ALA A 51 23.08 1.50 -10.97
CA ALA A 51 21.63 1.53 -11.13
C ALA A 51 20.98 0.29 -10.49
N THR A 52 19.77 0.49 -9.97
CA THR A 52 18.91 -0.60 -9.49
C THR A 52 18.38 -1.42 -10.67
N ASP A 53 18.15 -2.71 -10.45
CA ASP A 53 17.57 -3.60 -11.44
C ASP A 53 16.12 -3.91 -11.04
N VAL A 54 15.17 -3.38 -11.83
CA VAL A 54 13.73 -3.59 -11.62
C VAL A 54 13.35 -5.07 -11.66
N SER A 55 14.06 -5.89 -12.45
CA SER A 55 13.79 -7.32 -12.50
C SER A 55 14.11 -8.01 -11.18
N LEU A 56 15.15 -7.56 -10.46
CA LEU A 56 15.49 -8.05 -9.13
C LEU A 56 14.44 -7.63 -8.10
N SER A 57 13.97 -6.37 -8.14
CA SER A 57 12.85 -5.94 -7.28
C SER A 57 11.62 -6.83 -7.48
N LYS A 58 11.20 -7.05 -8.72
CA LYS A 58 10.06 -7.93 -9.03
C LYS A 58 10.28 -9.36 -8.50
N GLN A 59 11.48 -9.90 -8.68
CA GLN A 59 11.84 -11.23 -8.16
C GLN A 59 11.82 -11.30 -6.63
N LEU A 60 12.17 -10.22 -5.93
CA LEU A 60 12.06 -10.16 -4.46
C LEU A 60 10.63 -10.43 -4.00
N PHE A 61 9.61 -9.86 -4.65
CA PHE A 61 8.22 -10.12 -4.27
C PHE A 61 7.79 -11.57 -4.52
N ILE A 62 8.26 -12.18 -5.61
CA ILE A 62 8.05 -13.62 -5.85
C ILE A 62 8.77 -14.47 -4.80
N TYR A 63 9.99 -14.08 -4.41
CA TYR A 63 10.73 -14.76 -3.33
C TYR A 63 9.97 -14.65 -2.00
N LEU A 64 9.48 -13.46 -1.64
CA LEU A 64 8.72 -13.26 -0.42
C LEU A 64 7.43 -14.10 -0.40
N LEU A 65 6.70 -14.13 -1.53
CA LEU A 65 5.50 -14.96 -1.68
C LEU A 65 5.77 -16.46 -1.51
N ASN A 66 6.90 -16.95 -2.02
CA ASN A 66 7.20 -18.39 -2.04
C ASN A 66 7.83 -18.91 -0.74
N ASN A 67 8.43 -18.03 0.07
CA ASN A 67 9.23 -18.44 1.23
C ASN A 67 8.66 -17.98 2.58
N PHE A 68 7.62 -17.14 2.58
CA PHE A 68 6.96 -16.66 3.79
C PHE A 68 5.43 -16.73 3.62
N ASP A 69 4.70 -16.64 4.72
CA ASP A 69 3.23 -16.80 4.76
C ASP A 69 2.46 -15.57 4.23
N PHE A 70 3.04 -14.85 3.26
CA PHE A 70 2.36 -13.77 2.54
C PHE A 70 1.48 -14.31 1.43
N HIS A 71 0.47 -13.53 1.06
CA HIS A 71 -0.42 -13.81 -0.05
C HIS A 71 -0.33 -12.69 -1.09
N ALA A 72 -0.50 -13.06 -2.37
CA ALA A 72 -0.60 -12.07 -3.44
C ALA A 72 -1.94 -11.32 -3.35
N ASP A 73 -1.89 -9.99 -3.33
CA ASP A 73 -3.09 -9.14 -3.22
C ASP A 73 -3.37 -8.34 -4.50
N LYS A 74 -2.34 -7.72 -5.11
CA LYS A 74 -2.51 -6.92 -6.33
C LYS A 74 -1.41 -7.16 -7.34
N PHE A 75 -1.80 -7.01 -8.60
CA PHE A 75 -0.94 -7.08 -9.78
C PHE A 75 -1.08 -5.79 -10.60
N ASP A 76 -0.02 -5.42 -11.32
CA ASP A 76 -0.09 -4.34 -12.30
C ASP A 76 -0.76 -4.78 -13.61
N SER A 77 -0.84 -3.88 -14.60
CA SER A 77 -1.43 -4.16 -15.92
C SER A 77 -0.66 -5.21 -16.73
N ASP A 78 0.61 -5.43 -16.40
CA ASP A 78 1.48 -6.41 -17.06
C ASP A 78 1.53 -7.73 -16.28
N ASN A 79 0.63 -7.91 -15.30
CA ASN A 79 0.50 -9.08 -14.44
C ASN A 79 1.74 -9.36 -13.56
N ASN A 80 2.50 -8.33 -13.21
CA ASN A 80 3.55 -8.41 -12.18
C ASN A 80 2.93 -8.24 -10.79
N LEU A 81 3.40 -9.03 -9.83
CA LEU A 81 3.01 -8.89 -8.43
C LEU A 81 3.54 -7.57 -7.86
N ILE A 82 2.64 -6.72 -7.34
CA ILE A 82 2.98 -5.39 -6.80
C ILE A 82 2.59 -5.21 -5.33
N GLN A 83 1.79 -6.11 -4.77
CA GLN A 83 1.36 -6.04 -3.37
C GLN A 83 1.20 -7.44 -2.79
N LEU A 84 1.81 -7.63 -1.63
CA LEU A 84 1.67 -8.77 -0.74
C LEU A 84 0.87 -8.36 0.49
N ILE A 85 0.13 -9.31 1.06
CA ILE A 85 -0.63 -9.13 2.30
C ILE A 85 -0.36 -10.30 3.26
N ASP A 86 -0.15 -9.99 4.53
CA ASP A 86 -0.32 -10.95 5.61
C ASP A 86 -1.81 -11.00 5.97
N GLN A 87 -2.46 -12.15 5.75
CA GLN A 87 -3.89 -12.30 6.01
C GLN A 87 -4.26 -12.29 7.50
N VAL A 88 -3.29 -12.51 8.40
CA VAL A 88 -3.53 -12.52 9.84
C VAL A 88 -3.61 -11.10 10.38
N SER A 89 -2.61 -10.28 10.08
CA SER A 89 -2.54 -8.89 10.56
C SER A 89 -3.26 -7.89 9.65
N GLY A 90 -3.32 -8.16 8.34
CA GLY A 90 -3.69 -7.20 7.32
C GLY A 90 -2.55 -6.26 6.90
N ASP A 91 -1.32 -6.51 7.37
CA ASP A 91 -0.14 -5.74 6.97
C ASP A 91 0.21 -6.03 5.51
N MET A 92 0.66 -5.00 4.81
CA MET A 92 0.95 -5.08 3.39
C MET A 92 2.41 -4.71 3.11
N ILE A 93 2.99 -5.38 2.12
CA ILE A 93 4.26 -5.01 1.52
C ILE A 93 3.96 -4.71 0.05
N LEU A 94 4.27 -3.50 -0.41
CA LEU A 94 3.95 -3.07 -1.77
C LEU A 94 5.08 -2.27 -2.39
N PHE A 95 5.09 -2.22 -3.72
CA PHE A 95 5.91 -1.26 -4.42
C PHE A 95 5.23 0.09 -4.47
N GLU A 96 5.96 1.10 -4.01
CA GLU A 96 5.70 2.47 -4.42
C GLU A 96 6.30 2.72 -5.80
N VAL A 97 5.75 3.72 -6.49
CA VAL A 97 6.00 4.12 -7.90
C VAL A 97 7.32 3.58 -8.49
N LEU A 98 7.28 2.86 -9.63
CA LEU A 98 8.44 2.39 -10.42
C LEU A 98 9.32 1.26 -9.82
N TYR A 99 8.84 0.46 -8.86
CA TYR A 99 9.54 -0.74 -8.35
C TYR A 99 10.88 -0.46 -7.63
N ASN A 100 11.16 0.79 -7.28
CA ASN A 100 12.40 1.21 -6.63
C ASN A 100 12.23 1.59 -5.16
N THR A 101 11.00 1.66 -4.67
CA THR A 101 10.66 1.89 -3.27
C THR A 101 9.74 0.77 -2.80
N ILE A 102 10.07 0.16 -1.68
CA ILE A 102 9.23 -0.82 -1.00
C ILE A 102 8.58 -0.12 0.18
N GLU A 103 7.27 -0.19 0.26
CA GLU A 103 6.48 0.29 1.38
C GLU A 103 6.03 -0.88 2.25
N PHE A 104 6.15 -0.71 3.56
CA PHE A 104 5.48 -1.52 4.57
C PHE A 104 4.31 -0.72 5.13
N ALA A 105 3.10 -1.09 4.75
CA ALA A 105 1.86 -0.46 5.20
C ALA A 105 1.21 -1.31 6.28
N PHE A 106 1.33 -0.87 7.54
CA PHE A 106 0.80 -1.62 8.67
C PHE A 106 -0.70 -1.35 8.84
N ALA A 107 -1.47 -2.42 9.02
CA ALA A 107 -2.84 -2.35 9.47
C ALA A 107 -2.95 -1.63 10.80
N LYS A 108 -4.16 -1.10 11.06
CA LYS A 108 -4.48 -0.29 12.23
C LYS A 108 -3.99 -0.95 13.52
N ALA A 109 -3.25 -0.18 14.32
CA ALA A 109 -2.78 -0.57 15.64
C ALA A 109 -3.42 0.28 16.73
N SER A 110 -3.48 -0.25 17.95
CA SER A 110 -3.91 0.53 19.13
C SER A 110 -2.76 1.38 19.69
N ARG A 111 -1.52 0.93 19.51
CA ARG A 111 -0.28 1.56 20.00
C ARG A 111 0.85 1.41 19.00
N ILE A 112 1.79 2.36 19.01
CA ILE A 112 2.98 2.32 18.14
C ILE A 112 3.81 1.04 18.37
N ALA A 113 3.91 0.58 19.62
CA ALA A 113 4.67 -0.63 19.96
C ALA A 113 4.15 -1.91 19.29
N GLU A 114 2.85 -2.01 18.96
CA GLU A 114 2.33 -3.15 18.17
C GLU A 114 2.86 -3.13 16.73
N VAL A 115 3.12 -1.95 16.18
CA VAL A 115 3.74 -1.84 14.85
C VAL A 115 5.22 -2.24 14.93
N GLU A 116 5.92 -1.80 15.98
CA GLU A 116 7.33 -2.19 16.21
C GLU A 116 7.49 -3.71 16.36
N GLU A 117 6.61 -4.35 17.15
CA GLU A 117 6.58 -5.81 17.32
C GLU A 117 6.37 -6.52 15.98
N ARG A 118 5.45 -6.03 15.13
CA ARG A 118 5.17 -6.61 13.81
C ARG A 118 6.30 -6.37 12.81
N LEU A 119 6.92 -5.20 12.82
CA LEU A 119 8.12 -4.90 12.04
C LEU A 119 9.25 -5.87 12.38
N GLY A 120 9.43 -6.22 13.65
CA GLY A 120 10.42 -7.19 14.10
C GLY A 120 10.21 -8.62 13.56
N ASN A 121 8.96 -8.99 13.23
CA ASN A 121 8.61 -10.30 12.70
C ASN A 121 8.77 -10.43 11.18
N LEU A 122 9.01 -9.32 10.47
CA LEU A 122 9.23 -9.35 9.03
C LEU A 122 10.52 -10.09 8.68
N PRO A 123 10.63 -10.66 7.46
CA PRO A 123 11.84 -11.33 7.01
C PRO A 123 13.09 -10.48 7.20
N GLN A 124 14.04 -10.96 8.00
CA GLN A 124 15.33 -10.30 8.22
C GLN A 124 16.45 -11.06 7.53
N TYR A 125 17.45 -10.33 7.04
CA TYR A 125 18.67 -10.94 6.53
C TYR A 125 19.42 -11.61 7.68
N ASP A 126 19.53 -12.93 7.65
CA ASP A 126 20.38 -13.68 8.56
C ASP A 126 21.79 -13.84 7.98
N SER A 127 22.71 -13.01 8.46
CA SER A 127 24.12 -13.05 8.07
C SER A 127 24.84 -14.36 8.43
N THR A 128 24.23 -15.24 9.23
CA THR A 128 24.85 -16.50 9.66
C THR A 128 24.67 -17.67 8.69
N VAL A 129 23.82 -17.52 7.66
CA VAL A 129 23.54 -18.58 6.67
C VAL A 129 24.48 -18.49 5.45
N SER A 130 25.33 -17.47 5.39
CA SER A 130 26.32 -17.26 4.32
C SER A 130 27.75 -17.61 4.79
N SER A 131 27.99 -18.87 5.14
CA SER A 131 29.34 -19.42 5.36
C SER A 131 29.50 -20.78 4.70
#